data_AF-A0A415RIX9-F1
#
_entry.id   AF-A0A415RIX9-F1
#
_cell.length_a   1.000
_cell.length_b   1.000
_cell.length_c   1.000
_cell.angle_alpha   90.00
_cell.angle_beta   90.00
_cell.angle_gamma   90.00
#
_symmetry.space_group_name_H-M   'P 1'
#
loop_
_entity.id
_entity.type
_entity.pdbx_description
1 polymer ?
#
loop_
_entity_poly.entity_id
_entity_poly.type
_entity_poly.pdbx_seq_one_letter_code
_entity_poly.pdbx_strand_id
1 'polypeptide(L)'
;MKKINNKGMTLVEIVIVLVIASLTMVITGGILVNSLGYFDTSTKTSLDKQATDGIMDYISDEITYATEVRVSNTKPDDRSWHVIHVKEDKLYRDSKQVFNDDYYVNKRKLKIVVRGFKQNGYRLDMTVSFQKGEDKDVYKTSKTYELVNFNISTGSSATNFFQNISDKTTLNDSTHKLYYIVDDTVMDDNNDDNKDTTGDGTVADIVKNIDSTNYQGVYKQNQLYDRYDIVWYNGSWWQYISEWANGTVKPGDEGGACWKKLDRNFDIGSTYEYGDIVIYNNYYYKMISDKIYSTGHTPDYTSYKQWECLGRIDNKDVVDEVKKNTYTKYPSKTMKTNIVKNYMSDAKYNSTLQDSKKDDYDEYSSDKYYKKGSFIKMKSLNDEDFYELWYACIEKPGVPGVISSGWIRVENNYDQRSTYLQNDIVYSIAKQAALKANVNIFQTSGSLDNDIYNMHYWDAVY
;
A
#
# COMPACT_ATOMS: atom_id res chain seq x y z
N MET A 1 27.53 4.58 79.63
CA MET A 1 26.08 4.26 79.67
C MET A 1 25.33 5.16 78.69
N LYS A 2 24.71 4.61 77.64
CA LYS A 2 23.80 5.32 76.73
C LYS A 2 22.42 4.72 76.97
N LYS A 3 21.47 5.47 77.55
CA LYS A 3 20.09 5.00 77.76
C LYS A 3 19.42 4.87 76.38
N ILE A 4 19.14 3.65 75.95
CA ILE A 4 18.28 3.39 74.79
C ILE A 4 16.84 3.61 75.29
N ASN A 5 16.18 4.61 74.73
CA ASN A 5 14.82 5.00 75.09
C ASN A 5 13.83 4.15 74.27
N ASN A 6 13.40 3.01 74.80
CA ASN A 6 12.38 2.16 74.18
C ASN A 6 10.97 2.67 74.52
N LYS A 7 10.60 3.84 74.00
CA LYS A 7 9.18 4.23 73.95
C LYS A 7 8.55 3.51 72.75
N GLY A 8 7.76 2.47 73.02
CA GLY A 8 6.89 1.89 71.99
C GLY A 8 5.87 2.93 71.50
N MET A 9 5.45 2.81 70.24
CA MET A 9 4.41 3.70 69.68
C MET A 9 3.13 3.59 70.50
N THR A 10 2.62 4.74 70.91
CA THR A 10 1.31 4.85 71.54
C THR A 10 0.20 4.61 70.52
N LEU A 11 -0.97 4.16 70.99
CA LEU A 11 -2.14 3.92 70.13
C LEU A 11 -2.50 5.17 69.29
N VAL A 12 -2.32 6.36 69.86
CA VAL A 12 -2.60 7.65 69.19
C VAL A 12 -1.65 7.88 68.02
N GLU A 13 -0.36 7.59 68.18
CA GLU A 13 0.63 7.72 67.10
C GLU A 13 0.33 6.76 65.95
N ILE A 14 -0.08 5.52 66.25
CA ILE A 14 -0.49 4.53 65.23
C ILE A 14 -1.71 5.03 64.45
N VAL A 15 -2.72 5.55 65.15
CA VAL A 15 -3.94 6.08 64.51
C VAL A 15 -3.62 7.27 63.60
N ILE A 16 -2.76 8.20 64.05
CA ILE A 16 -2.35 9.35 63.23
C ILE A 16 -1.59 8.89 61.97
N VAL A 17 -0.67 7.95 62.09
CA VAL A 17 0.07 7.41 60.93
C VAL A 17 -0.87 6.73 59.95
N LEU A 18 -1.85 5.96 60.43
CA LEU A 18 -2.85 5.31 59.58
C LEU A 18 -3.76 6.33 58.86
N VAL A 19 -4.12 7.44 59.51
CA VAL A 19 -4.90 8.51 58.89
C VAL A 19 -4.08 9.24 57.82
N ILE A 20 -2.80 9.53 58.08
CA ILE A 20 -1.93 10.14 57.07
C ILE A 20 -1.74 9.19 55.89
N ALA A 21 -1.52 7.91 56.14
CA ALA A 21 -1.37 6.90 55.09
C ALA A 21 -2.64 6.71 54.25
N SER A 22 -3.83 6.77 54.86
CA SER A 22 -5.09 6.68 54.12
C SER A 22 -5.34 7.92 53.28
N LEU A 23 -5.06 9.12 53.79
CA LEU A 23 -5.15 10.37 53.03
C LEU A 23 -4.19 10.37 51.83
N THR A 24 -2.94 9.92 52.00
CA THR A 24 -1.98 9.84 50.90
C THR A 24 -2.39 8.79 49.86
N MET A 25 -2.96 7.65 50.26
CA MET A 25 -3.51 6.66 49.32
C MET A 25 -4.71 7.22 48.54
N VAL A 26 -5.62 7.97 49.18
CA VAL A 26 -6.77 8.58 48.50
C VAL A 26 -6.30 9.61 47.47
N ILE A 27 -5.33 10.46 47.82
CA ILE A 27 -4.76 11.45 46.89
C ILE A 27 -4.05 10.74 45.74
N THR A 28 -3.21 9.75 46.03
CA THR A 28 -2.46 8.99 45.02
C THR A 28 -3.38 8.22 44.10
N GLY A 29 -4.42 7.57 44.65
CA GLY A 29 -5.44 6.86 43.89
C GLY A 29 -6.24 7.79 42.98
N GLY A 30 -6.63 8.98 43.47
CA GLY A 30 -7.32 9.98 42.67
C GLY A 30 -6.48 10.50 41.50
N ILE A 31 -5.19 10.75 41.72
CA ILE A 31 -4.26 11.15 40.65
C ILE A 31 -4.11 10.04 39.61
N LEU A 32 -3.97 8.79 40.05
CA LEU A 32 -3.75 7.64 39.16
C LEU A 32 -4.98 7.32 38.29
N VAL A 33 -6.18 7.40 38.86
CA VAL A 33 -7.42 7.22 38.08
C VAL A 33 -7.60 8.33 37.04
N ASN A 34 -7.32 9.58 37.42
CA ASN A 34 -7.40 10.71 36.49
C ASN A 34 -6.34 10.62 35.38
N SER A 35 -5.11 10.21 35.70
CA SER A 35 -4.05 10.07 34.70
C SER A 35 -4.35 8.95 33.71
N LEU A 36 -4.84 7.79 34.17
CA LEU A 36 -5.27 6.70 33.29
C LEU A 36 -6.42 7.12 32.36
N GLY A 37 -7.41 7.85 32.88
CA GLY A 37 -8.49 8.40 32.06
C GLY A 37 -8.00 9.40 31.00
N TYR A 38 -7.00 10.21 31.34
CA TYR A 38 -6.36 11.13 30.41
C TYR A 38 -5.59 10.37 29.31
N PHE A 39 -4.83 9.34 29.67
CA PHE A 39 -4.09 8.51 28.70
C PHE A 39 -5.01 7.79 27.72
N ASP A 40 -6.11 7.20 28.19
CA ASP A 40 -7.09 6.55 27.32
C ASP A 40 -7.73 7.56 26.35
N THR A 41 -8.10 8.75 26.85
CA THR A 41 -8.66 9.82 26.03
C THR A 41 -7.66 10.32 24.98
N SER A 42 -6.39 10.51 25.37
CA SER A 42 -5.32 10.96 24.48
C SER A 42 -5.05 9.93 23.38
N THR A 43 -4.99 8.64 23.72
CA THR A 43 -4.76 7.55 22.76
C THR A 43 -5.90 7.47 21.74
N LYS A 44 -7.16 7.50 22.21
CA LYS A 44 -8.33 7.49 21.33
C LYS A 44 -8.35 8.69 20.39
N THR A 45 -8.03 9.88 20.90
CA THR A 45 -7.97 11.11 20.09
C THR A 45 -6.85 11.04 19.04
N SER A 46 -5.70 10.45 19.38
CA SER A 46 -4.59 10.24 18.44
C SER A 46 -4.97 9.31 17.30
N LEU A 47 -5.64 8.19 17.60
CA LEU A 47 -6.14 7.26 16.59
C LEU A 47 -7.23 7.90 15.72
N ASP A 48 -8.17 8.64 16.34
CA ASP A 48 -9.20 9.40 15.61
C ASP A 48 -8.57 10.42 14.66
N LYS A 49 -7.50 11.09 15.10
CA LYS A 49 -6.72 12.01 14.26
C LYS A 49 -6.08 11.31 13.07
N GLN A 50 -5.32 10.23 13.31
CA GLN A 50 -4.62 9.49 12.26
C GLN A 50 -5.60 9.00 11.18
N ALA A 51 -6.73 8.44 11.59
CA ALA A 51 -7.75 7.95 10.66
C ALA A 51 -8.46 9.09 9.91
N THR A 52 -8.72 10.23 10.56
CA THR A 52 -9.32 11.40 9.86
C THR A 52 -8.35 12.01 8.86
N ASP A 53 -7.07 12.16 9.23
CA ASP A 53 -6.03 12.72 8.37
C ASP A 53 -5.79 11.79 7.16
N GLY A 54 -5.69 10.47 7.36
CA GLY A 54 -5.52 9.52 6.24
C GLY A 54 -6.72 9.46 5.29
N ILE A 55 -7.96 9.66 5.78
CA ILE A 55 -9.13 9.85 4.92
C ILE A 55 -9.00 11.11 4.07
N MET A 56 -8.55 12.22 4.66
CA MET A 56 -8.35 13.47 3.93
C MET A 56 -7.24 13.34 2.88
N ASP A 57 -6.14 12.66 3.20
CA ASP A 57 -5.03 12.45 2.28
C ASP A 57 -5.45 11.59 1.09
N TYR A 58 -6.17 10.48 1.34
CA TYR A 58 -6.73 9.66 0.25
C TYR A 58 -7.62 10.48 -0.69
N ILE A 59 -8.56 11.25 -0.13
CA ILE A 59 -9.44 12.10 -0.95
C ILE A 59 -8.65 13.20 -1.66
N SER A 60 -7.58 13.70 -1.04
CA SER A 60 -6.71 14.71 -1.65
C SER A 60 -6.01 14.17 -2.87
N ASP A 61 -5.44 12.98 -2.79
CA ASP A 61 -4.71 12.35 -3.89
C ASP A 61 -5.64 12.13 -5.10
N GLU A 62 -6.90 11.77 -4.86
CA GLU A 62 -7.90 11.59 -5.91
C GLU A 62 -8.37 12.93 -6.53
N ILE A 63 -8.55 13.98 -5.72
CA ILE A 63 -9.09 15.27 -6.18
C ILE A 63 -8.01 16.16 -6.82
N THR A 64 -6.77 16.12 -6.33
CA THR A 64 -5.71 17.04 -6.77
C THR A 64 -5.42 16.89 -8.27
N TYR A 65 -5.53 15.67 -8.79
CA TYR A 65 -5.28 15.35 -10.20
C TYR A 65 -6.55 15.23 -11.05
N ALA A 66 -7.72 15.55 -10.48
CA ALA A 66 -8.97 15.49 -11.23
C ALA A 66 -9.06 16.64 -12.25
N THR A 67 -9.47 16.31 -13.47
CA THR A 67 -9.77 17.30 -14.53
C THR A 67 -11.17 17.88 -14.42
N GLU A 68 -12.06 17.20 -13.70
CA GLU A 68 -13.36 17.74 -13.36
C GLU A 68 -13.82 17.21 -12.00
N VAL A 69 -14.44 18.06 -11.18
CA VAL A 69 -15.00 17.70 -9.87
C VAL A 69 -16.37 18.34 -9.73
N ARG A 70 -17.38 17.54 -9.34
CA ARG A 70 -18.76 17.98 -9.13
C ARG A 70 -19.35 17.35 -7.89
N VAL A 71 -20.13 18.11 -7.14
CA VAL A 71 -20.97 17.56 -6.07
C VAL A 71 -22.39 17.48 -6.61
N SER A 72 -22.96 16.28 -6.65
CA SER A 72 -24.24 16.00 -7.30
C SER A 72 -24.94 14.82 -6.65
N ASN A 73 -26.24 14.67 -6.90
CA ASN A 73 -27.00 13.54 -6.39
C ASN A 73 -26.91 12.30 -7.27
N THR A 74 -26.83 12.53 -8.56
CA THR A 74 -26.68 11.50 -9.58
C THR A 74 -25.39 11.73 -10.33
N LYS A 75 -24.91 10.66 -10.98
CA LYS A 75 -23.80 10.73 -11.93
C LYS A 75 -24.04 11.90 -12.91
N PRO A 76 -23.08 12.83 -13.08
CA PRO A 76 -23.33 14.05 -13.84
C PRO A 76 -23.62 13.82 -15.33
N ASP A 77 -22.94 12.86 -15.95
CA ASP A 77 -23.14 12.45 -17.35
C ASP A 77 -22.57 11.03 -17.59
N ASP A 78 -22.53 10.59 -18.85
CA ASP A 78 -22.14 9.24 -19.23
C ASP A 78 -20.63 8.96 -19.18
N ARG A 79 -19.77 9.97 -18.96
CA ARG A 79 -18.31 9.79 -18.87
C ARG A 79 -17.91 8.90 -17.69
N SER A 80 -16.64 8.49 -17.66
CA SER A 80 -16.07 7.62 -16.62
C SER A 80 -15.83 8.36 -15.30
N TRP A 81 -16.91 8.82 -14.66
CA TRP A 81 -16.85 9.47 -13.36
C TRP A 81 -16.57 8.47 -12.25
N HIS A 82 -15.60 8.80 -11.39
CA HIS A 82 -15.43 8.21 -10.08
C HIS A 82 -16.33 8.91 -9.05
N VAL A 83 -16.73 8.21 -7.99
CA VAL A 83 -17.61 8.75 -6.96
C VAL A 83 -17.10 8.46 -5.54
N ILE A 84 -16.95 9.51 -4.74
CA ILE A 84 -16.69 9.48 -3.31
C ILE A 84 -17.97 9.83 -2.54
N HIS A 85 -18.33 9.00 -1.57
CA HIS A 85 -19.43 9.27 -0.65
C HIS A 85 -19.23 8.54 0.68
N VAL A 86 -19.98 8.99 1.70
CA VAL A 86 -20.00 8.31 3.00
C VAL A 86 -21.27 7.49 3.11
N LYS A 87 -21.13 6.20 3.41
CA LYS A 87 -22.25 5.28 3.67
C LYS A 87 -21.97 4.53 4.96
N GLU A 88 -22.96 4.47 5.85
CA GLU A 88 -22.84 3.79 7.15
C GLU A 88 -21.60 4.22 7.93
N ASP A 89 -21.35 5.53 7.98
CA ASP A 89 -20.21 6.15 8.69
C ASP A 89 -18.82 5.77 8.15
N LYS A 90 -18.73 5.24 6.92
CA LYS A 90 -17.48 4.83 6.27
C LYS A 90 -17.33 5.44 4.87
N LEU A 91 -16.09 5.57 4.43
CA LEU A 91 -15.76 6.13 3.11
C LEU A 91 -15.89 5.06 2.02
N TYR A 92 -16.59 5.40 0.94
CA TYR A 92 -16.72 4.56 -0.25
C TYR A 92 -16.24 5.29 -1.50
N ARG A 93 -15.53 4.55 -2.36
CA ARG A 93 -15.21 4.91 -3.74
C ARG A 93 -15.83 3.89 -4.69
N ASP A 94 -16.59 4.33 -5.69
CA ASP A 94 -17.16 3.47 -6.74
C ASP A 94 -17.88 2.20 -6.21
N SER A 95 -18.58 2.35 -5.08
CA SER A 95 -19.28 1.27 -4.36
C SER A 95 -18.40 0.30 -3.56
N LYS A 96 -17.08 0.52 -3.50
CA LYS A 96 -16.15 -0.20 -2.63
C LYS A 96 -15.80 0.63 -1.40
N GLN A 97 -15.74 -0.03 -0.25
CA GLN A 97 -15.27 0.59 0.98
C GLN A 97 -13.76 0.84 0.85
N VAL A 98 -13.30 2.06 1.14
CA VAL A 98 -11.89 2.46 0.93
C VAL A 98 -10.98 1.90 2.03
N PHE A 99 -11.43 2.01 3.28
CA PHE A 99 -10.68 1.55 4.46
C PHE A 99 -11.44 0.44 5.15
N ASN A 100 -10.77 -0.61 5.63
CA ASN A 100 -11.41 -1.69 6.36
C ASN A 100 -12.05 -1.22 7.69
N ASP A 101 -12.83 -2.10 8.32
CA ASP A 101 -13.55 -1.78 9.56
C ASP A 101 -12.61 -1.47 10.73
N ASP A 102 -11.44 -2.12 10.76
CA ASP A 102 -10.41 -1.92 11.78
C ASP A 102 -9.83 -0.50 11.73
N TYR A 103 -9.82 0.14 10.57
CA TYR A 103 -9.40 1.54 10.42
C TYR A 103 -10.29 2.50 11.25
N TYR A 104 -11.56 2.15 11.45
CA TYR A 104 -12.53 2.93 12.21
C TYR A 104 -12.55 2.51 13.70
N VAL A 105 -11.37 2.37 14.31
CA VAL A 105 -11.10 1.76 15.63
C VAL A 105 -12.09 2.18 16.73
N ASN A 106 -12.38 3.47 16.85
CA ASN A 106 -13.22 4.01 17.93
C ASN A 106 -14.72 4.05 17.60
N LYS A 107 -15.14 3.42 16.49
CA LYS A 107 -16.53 3.39 15.99
C LYS A 107 -17.16 4.78 15.95
N ARG A 108 -16.37 5.76 15.51
CA ARG A 108 -16.80 7.15 15.33
C ARG A 108 -17.63 7.26 14.07
N LYS A 109 -18.52 8.24 14.05
CA LYS A 109 -19.26 8.58 12.84
C LYS A 109 -18.40 9.45 11.95
N LEU A 110 -17.98 8.94 10.79
CA LEU A 110 -17.30 9.77 9.79
C LEU A 110 -18.26 10.82 9.27
N LYS A 111 -17.82 12.07 9.11
CA LYS A 111 -18.58 13.13 8.47
C LYS A 111 -17.69 13.88 7.49
N ILE A 112 -18.17 14.07 6.27
CA ILE A 112 -17.47 14.85 5.24
C ILE A 112 -18.37 15.98 4.78
N VAL A 113 -17.87 17.20 4.90
CA VAL A 113 -18.55 18.42 4.49
C VAL A 113 -17.73 19.09 3.39
N VAL A 114 -18.38 19.44 2.30
CA VAL A 114 -17.80 20.13 1.16
C VAL A 114 -18.48 21.48 0.93
N ARG A 115 -17.69 22.47 0.52
CA ARG A 115 -18.14 23.81 0.15
C ARG A 115 -17.43 24.22 -1.14
N GLY A 116 -18.18 24.29 -2.23
CA GLY A 116 -17.69 24.91 -3.47
C GLY A 116 -18.17 26.36 -3.58
N PHE A 117 -17.32 27.21 -4.16
CA PHE A 117 -17.59 28.66 -4.24
C PHE A 117 -18.18 29.02 -5.60
N LYS A 118 -19.33 29.70 -5.61
CA LYS A 118 -20.02 30.05 -6.87
C LYS A 118 -19.39 31.23 -7.62
N GLN A 119 -18.74 32.15 -6.92
CA GLN A 119 -18.10 33.32 -7.56
C GLN A 119 -16.67 33.01 -8.03
N ASN A 120 -15.97 32.13 -7.31
CA ASN A 120 -14.68 31.55 -7.67
C ASN A 120 -14.87 30.03 -7.89
N GLY A 121 -15.46 29.67 -9.04
CA GLY A 121 -15.93 28.32 -9.42
C GLY A 121 -14.89 27.19 -9.44
N TYR A 122 -13.72 27.42 -8.86
CA TYR A 122 -12.55 26.55 -8.87
C TYR A 122 -12.02 26.26 -7.46
N ARG A 123 -12.63 26.84 -6.41
CA ARG A 123 -12.27 26.55 -5.02
C ARG A 123 -13.24 25.56 -4.39
N LEU A 124 -12.70 24.51 -3.79
CA LEU A 124 -13.43 23.52 -3.00
C LEU A 124 -12.81 23.44 -1.61
N ASP A 125 -13.56 23.82 -0.58
CA ASP A 125 -13.17 23.58 0.81
C ASP A 125 -13.80 22.26 1.29
N MET A 126 -12.99 21.37 1.83
CA MET A 126 -13.42 20.11 2.40
C MET A 126 -13.04 20.02 3.87
N THR A 127 -13.98 19.51 4.68
CA THR A 127 -13.77 19.19 6.08
C THR A 127 -14.14 17.73 6.31
N VAL A 128 -13.23 16.97 6.89
CA VAL A 128 -13.46 15.60 7.33
C VAL A 128 -13.43 15.60 8.86
N SER A 129 -14.42 14.99 9.50
CA SER A 129 -14.47 14.87 10.96
C SER A 129 -14.95 13.50 11.44
N PHE A 130 -14.52 13.12 12.64
CA PHE A 130 -15.11 12.02 13.39
C PHE A 130 -15.96 12.56 14.53
N GLN A 131 -17.19 12.07 14.63
CA GLN A 131 -18.15 12.49 15.64
C GLN A 131 -18.41 11.40 16.69
N LYS A 132 -18.63 11.84 17.93
CA LYS A 132 -19.12 11.01 19.04
C LYS A 132 -20.55 11.43 19.37
N GLY A 133 -21.51 10.52 19.20
CA GLY A 133 -22.93 10.82 19.36
C GLY A 133 -23.51 11.51 18.12
N GLU A 134 -24.56 12.33 18.28
CA GLU A 134 -25.23 12.95 17.14
C GLU A 134 -24.51 14.18 16.56
N ASP A 135 -23.70 14.93 17.31
CA ASP A 135 -23.12 16.18 16.77
C ASP A 135 -21.81 16.67 17.42
N LYS A 136 -21.12 15.86 18.23
CA LYS A 136 -19.86 16.30 18.85
C LYS A 136 -18.65 15.82 18.04
N ASP A 137 -18.03 16.74 17.30
CA ASP A 137 -16.74 16.51 16.66
C ASP A 137 -15.69 16.16 17.72
N VAL A 138 -15.06 14.99 17.57
CA VAL A 138 -13.93 14.54 18.39
C VAL A 138 -12.63 15.05 17.79
N TYR A 139 -12.50 14.91 16.47
CA TYR A 139 -11.41 15.45 15.69
C TYR A 139 -11.93 15.86 14.31
N LYS A 140 -11.30 16.89 13.73
CA LYS A 140 -11.60 17.37 12.39
C LYS A 140 -10.32 17.86 11.71
N THR A 141 -10.24 17.62 10.42
CA THR A 141 -9.21 18.16 9.53
C THR A 141 -9.89 18.86 8.35
N SER A 142 -9.22 19.82 7.72
CA SER A 142 -9.79 20.59 6.62
C SER A 142 -8.73 20.96 5.60
N LYS A 143 -9.10 20.92 4.33
CA LYS A 143 -8.23 21.24 3.21
C LYS A 143 -9.00 22.06 2.18
N THR A 144 -8.31 23.03 1.60
CA THR A 144 -8.80 23.82 0.48
C THR A 144 -8.10 23.36 -0.79
N TYR A 145 -8.88 23.04 -1.81
CA TYR A 145 -8.41 22.72 -3.15
C TYR A 145 -8.65 23.93 -4.05
N GLU A 146 -7.59 24.38 -4.71
CA GLU A 146 -7.66 25.31 -5.83
C GLU A 146 -7.51 24.49 -7.11
N LEU A 147 -8.64 24.20 -7.76
CA LEU A 147 -8.75 23.34 -8.93
C LEU A 147 -8.33 24.11 -10.19
N VAL A 148 -7.09 24.60 -10.18
CA VAL A 148 -6.49 25.42 -11.24
C VAL A 148 -6.42 24.70 -12.58
N ASN A 149 -6.41 23.36 -12.58
CA ASN A 149 -6.44 22.54 -13.80
C ASN A 149 -7.72 22.72 -14.62
N PHE A 150 -8.81 23.25 -14.03
CA PHE A 150 -10.04 23.59 -14.74
C PHE A 150 -9.87 24.81 -15.68
N ASN A 151 -8.71 25.46 -15.68
CA ASN A 151 -8.40 26.63 -16.50
C ASN A 151 -7.82 26.26 -17.89
N ILE A 152 -7.43 24.99 -18.11
CA ILE A 152 -6.67 24.58 -19.31
C ILE A 152 -7.60 24.20 -20.48
N SER A 153 -8.87 23.83 -20.24
CA SER A 153 -9.84 23.51 -21.31
C SER A 153 -10.77 24.69 -21.66
N THR A 154 -10.21 25.83 -22.08
CA THR A 154 -11.03 26.94 -22.61
C THR A 154 -11.44 26.69 -24.06
N GLY A 155 -12.46 25.84 -24.20
CA GLY A 155 -13.17 25.60 -25.44
C GLY A 155 -14.68 25.77 -25.35
N SER A 156 -15.23 26.37 -24.27
CA SER A 156 -16.61 26.89 -24.19
C SER A 156 -16.86 27.54 -22.82
N SER A 157 -17.50 28.71 -22.83
CA SER A 157 -18.18 29.45 -21.74
C SER A 157 -18.05 28.93 -20.30
N ALA A 158 -17.48 29.77 -19.43
CA ALA A 158 -17.47 29.69 -17.96
C ALA A 158 -18.55 28.79 -17.31
N THR A 159 -18.28 27.49 -17.20
CA THR A 159 -19.10 26.56 -16.42
C THR A 159 -18.65 26.63 -14.97
N ASN A 160 -19.43 27.29 -14.12
CA ASN A 160 -19.23 27.21 -12.68
C ASN A 160 -19.63 25.80 -12.21
N PHE A 161 -18.65 24.95 -11.93
CA PHE A 161 -18.82 23.53 -11.58
C PHE A 161 -19.57 23.30 -10.24
N PHE A 162 -19.76 24.36 -9.45
CA PHE A 162 -20.40 24.32 -8.14
C PHE A 162 -21.74 25.08 -8.08
N GLN A 163 -22.39 25.34 -9.23
CA GLN A 163 -23.68 26.06 -9.25
C GLN A 163 -24.77 25.38 -8.43
N ASN A 164 -24.75 24.04 -8.38
CA ASN A 164 -25.81 23.20 -7.80
C ASN A 164 -25.66 22.93 -6.30
N ILE A 165 -24.61 23.43 -5.63
CA ILE A 165 -24.42 23.19 -4.19
C ILE A 165 -24.69 24.41 -3.33
N SER A 166 -25.16 24.15 -2.11
CA SER A 166 -25.22 25.13 -1.03
C SER A 166 -23.82 25.45 -0.52
N ASP A 167 -23.67 26.58 0.17
CA ASP A 167 -22.41 27.00 0.82
C ASP A 167 -21.80 25.93 1.75
N LYS A 168 -22.57 24.92 2.17
CA LYS A 168 -22.08 23.69 2.81
C LYS A 168 -22.96 22.52 2.40
N THR A 169 -22.37 21.41 2.00
CA THR A 169 -23.04 20.16 1.62
C THR A 169 -22.38 19.00 2.34
N THR A 170 -23.14 18.05 2.90
CA THR A 170 -22.58 16.91 3.64
C THR A 170 -22.66 15.66 2.76
N LEU A 171 -21.57 14.93 2.59
CA LEU A 171 -21.52 13.71 1.75
C LEU A 171 -22.02 12.43 2.45
N ASN A 172 -22.57 12.60 3.64
CA ASN A 172 -23.16 11.56 4.47
C ASN A 172 -24.63 11.35 4.20
N ASP A 173 -25.29 12.35 3.61
CA ASP A 173 -26.67 12.18 3.22
C ASP A 173 -26.72 11.29 1.96
N SER A 174 -27.75 10.45 1.87
CA SER A 174 -27.92 9.57 0.70
C SER A 174 -28.09 10.33 -0.62
N THR A 175 -28.22 11.65 -0.53
CA THR A 175 -28.51 12.54 -1.64
C THR A 175 -27.26 13.05 -2.31
N HIS A 176 -26.20 13.49 -1.62
CA HIS A 176 -25.07 14.19 -2.23
C HIS A 176 -23.80 13.34 -2.25
N LYS A 177 -23.16 13.26 -3.42
CA LYS A 177 -21.89 12.57 -3.63
C LYS A 177 -20.90 13.48 -4.35
N LEU A 178 -19.62 13.24 -4.14
CA LEU A 178 -18.55 13.92 -4.85
C LEU A 178 -18.12 13.07 -6.05
N TYR A 179 -18.36 13.57 -7.25
CA TYR A 179 -17.94 12.96 -8.50
C TYR A 179 -16.70 13.65 -9.04
N TYR A 180 -15.77 12.88 -9.61
CA TYR A 180 -14.59 13.42 -10.25
C TYR A 180 -14.18 12.59 -11.48
N ILE A 181 -13.50 13.22 -12.42
CA ILE A 181 -12.87 12.57 -13.58
C ILE A 181 -11.37 12.75 -13.43
N VAL A 182 -10.64 11.65 -13.59
CA VAL A 182 -9.20 11.68 -13.82
C VAL A 182 -9.01 11.51 -15.32
N ASP A 183 -8.36 12.48 -15.97
CA ASP A 183 -8.03 12.36 -17.39
C ASP A 183 -6.60 11.84 -17.50
N ASP A 184 -6.47 10.55 -17.80
CA ASP A 184 -5.16 9.94 -18.03
C ASP A 184 -4.45 10.52 -19.28
N THR A 185 -5.12 11.34 -20.10
CA THR A 185 -4.55 11.94 -21.32
C THR A 185 -3.93 13.33 -21.14
N VAL A 186 -4.09 13.98 -19.97
CA VAL A 186 -3.33 15.20 -19.61
C VAL A 186 -1.92 14.86 -19.10
N MET A 187 -1.50 13.60 -19.28
CA MET A 187 -0.13 13.11 -19.12
C MET A 187 0.77 13.41 -20.35
N ASP A 188 0.42 14.41 -21.16
CA ASP A 188 1.35 14.91 -22.20
C ASP A 188 2.17 16.07 -21.63
N ASP A 189 3.20 15.69 -20.86
CA ASP A 189 4.34 16.51 -20.45
C ASP A 189 5.08 17.05 -21.68
N ASN A 190 4.51 18.03 -22.37
CA ASN A 190 5.16 18.71 -23.49
C ASN A 190 5.44 20.18 -23.20
N ASN A 191 5.49 20.60 -21.93
CA ASN A 191 6.04 21.93 -21.62
C ASN A 191 6.57 22.13 -20.18
N ASP A 192 7.23 21.14 -19.62
CA ASP A 192 8.20 21.39 -18.54
C ASP A 192 9.35 20.40 -18.66
N ASP A 193 10.58 20.91 -18.81
CA ASP A 193 11.83 20.14 -18.89
C ASP A 193 12.18 19.43 -17.56
N ASN A 194 11.19 19.16 -16.71
CA ASN A 194 11.38 18.44 -15.46
C ASN A 194 10.13 17.64 -15.11
N LYS A 195 9.89 16.58 -15.88
CA LYS A 195 9.06 15.45 -15.49
C LYS A 195 9.40 15.08 -14.04
N ASP A 196 8.47 15.26 -13.09
CA ASP A 196 8.67 14.82 -11.71
C ASP A 196 8.64 13.29 -11.66
N THR A 197 9.76 12.73 -12.07
CA THR A 197 10.14 11.32 -12.00
C THR A 197 10.59 10.97 -10.58
N THR A 198 10.64 11.94 -9.67
CA THR A 198 11.09 11.73 -8.30
C THR A 198 9.91 11.24 -7.48
N GLY A 199 10.12 10.16 -6.75
CA GLY A 199 9.09 9.64 -5.88
C GLY A 199 8.95 10.42 -4.58
N ASP A 200 8.21 9.87 -3.62
CA ASP A 200 7.99 10.56 -2.35
C ASP A 200 9.22 10.51 -1.41
N GLY A 201 10.31 9.89 -1.87
CA GLY A 201 11.57 9.73 -1.15
C GLY A 201 11.55 8.59 -0.14
N THR A 202 10.40 7.92 0.03
CA THR A 202 10.22 6.81 0.97
C THR A 202 10.45 5.46 0.30
N VAL A 203 10.49 4.40 1.09
CA VAL A 203 10.69 3.03 0.58
C VAL A 203 9.63 2.59 -0.46
N ALA A 204 8.48 3.28 -0.53
CA ALA A 204 7.47 3.04 -1.57
C ALA A 204 8.03 3.23 -2.99
N ASP A 205 9.02 4.11 -3.16
CA ASP A 205 9.63 4.40 -4.46
C ASP A 205 10.37 3.21 -5.07
N ILE A 206 10.72 2.21 -4.26
CA ILE A 206 11.32 0.96 -4.74
C ILE A 206 10.36 0.24 -5.71
N VAL A 207 9.04 0.42 -5.59
CA VAL A 207 8.06 -0.13 -6.55
C VAL A 207 8.37 0.34 -7.97
N LYS A 208 8.83 1.59 -8.16
CA LYS A 208 9.19 2.13 -9.48
C LYS A 208 10.38 1.41 -10.12
N ASN A 209 11.18 0.70 -9.31
CA ASN A 209 12.31 -0.10 -9.75
C ASN A 209 11.91 -1.53 -10.16
N ILE A 210 10.64 -1.92 -10.02
CA ILE A 210 10.15 -3.23 -10.46
C ILE A 210 10.25 -3.33 -11.98
N ASP A 211 10.90 -4.39 -12.43
CA ASP A 211 11.01 -4.76 -13.84
C ASP A 211 11.22 -6.27 -13.99
N SER A 212 11.48 -6.72 -15.22
CA SER A 212 11.74 -8.13 -15.52
C SER A 212 12.93 -8.77 -14.79
N THR A 213 13.80 -8.00 -14.14
CA THR A 213 15.00 -8.51 -13.46
C THR A 213 14.81 -8.81 -11.98
N ASN A 214 13.74 -8.29 -11.36
CA ASN A 214 13.45 -8.48 -9.94
C ASN A 214 12.00 -8.90 -9.67
N TYR A 215 11.09 -8.75 -10.63
CA TYR A 215 9.69 -9.17 -10.49
C TYR A 215 9.55 -10.70 -10.38
N GLN A 216 8.87 -11.17 -9.35
CA GLN A 216 8.57 -12.59 -9.13
C GLN A 216 7.06 -12.92 -9.14
N GLY A 217 6.19 -11.91 -9.28
CA GLY A 217 4.74 -12.09 -9.22
C GLY A 217 4.24 -12.27 -7.79
N VAL A 218 3.28 -13.17 -7.56
CA VAL A 218 2.69 -13.40 -6.22
C VAL A 218 3.60 -14.29 -5.38
N TYR A 219 3.74 -13.95 -4.10
CA TYR A 219 4.42 -14.80 -3.12
C TYR A 219 3.75 -16.17 -3.02
N LYS A 220 4.57 -17.20 -3.11
CA LYS A 220 4.22 -18.60 -2.87
C LYS A 220 5.12 -19.18 -1.78
N GLN A 221 4.51 -19.92 -0.87
CA GLN A 221 5.19 -20.63 0.21
C GLN A 221 6.17 -21.68 -0.35
N ASN A 222 7.32 -21.84 0.31
CA ASN A 222 8.36 -22.81 -0.05
C ASN A 222 9.02 -22.58 -1.42
N GLN A 223 8.93 -21.36 -1.96
CA GLN A 223 9.78 -20.92 -3.07
C GLN A 223 11.12 -20.41 -2.58
N LEU A 224 12.08 -20.23 -3.48
CA LEU A 224 13.34 -19.57 -3.17
C LEU A 224 13.29 -18.17 -3.76
N TYR A 225 13.55 -17.18 -2.91
CA TYR A 225 13.64 -15.77 -3.28
C TYR A 225 15.04 -15.30 -2.95
N ASP A 226 15.70 -14.69 -3.93
CA ASP A 226 17.00 -14.08 -3.78
C ASP A 226 16.90 -12.63 -3.34
N ARG A 227 17.98 -12.10 -2.78
CA ARG A 227 18.05 -10.68 -2.42
C ARG A 227 17.65 -9.81 -3.61
N TYR A 228 16.75 -8.88 -3.34
CA TYR A 228 16.09 -7.94 -4.23
C TYR A 228 14.99 -8.49 -5.13
N ASP A 229 14.60 -9.75 -5.00
CA ASP A 229 13.35 -10.23 -5.58
C ASP A 229 12.15 -9.48 -5.00
N ILE A 230 11.19 -9.15 -5.86
CA ILE A 230 9.99 -8.40 -5.50
C ILE A 230 8.74 -9.24 -5.78
N VAL A 231 7.93 -9.43 -4.75
CA VAL A 231 6.70 -10.22 -4.79
C VAL A 231 5.50 -9.39 -4.32
N TRP A 232 4.32 -9.74 -4.82
CA TRP A 232 3.05 -9.28 -4.30
C TRP A 232 2.56 -10.23 -3.21
N TYR A 233 2.09 -9.67 -2.09
CA TYR A 233 1.44 -10.45 -1.05
C TYR A 233 0.54 -9.57 -0.18
N ASN A 234 -0.71 -9.99 -0.02
CA ASN A 234 -1.67 -9.42 0.93
C ASN A 234 -1.83 -7.90 0.77
N GLY A 235 -2.08 -7.46 -0.47
CA GLY A 235 -2.36 -6.06 -0.78
C GLY A 235 -1.12 -5.15 -0.89
N SER A 236 0.10 -5.70 -0.89
CA SER A 236 1.32 -4.88 -0.97
C SER A 236 2.44 -5.56 -1.74
N TRP A 237 3.36 -4.74 -2.27
CA TRP A 237 4.64 -5.20 -2.80
C TRP A 237 5.66 -5.37 -1.68
N TRP A 238 6.45 -6.43 -1.77
CA TRP A 238 7.48 -6.78 -0.81
C TRP A 238 8.79 -7.12 -1.51
N GLN A 239 9.90 -6.59 -1.02
CA GLN A 239 11.24 -6.90 -1.50
C GLN A 239 11.96 -7.84 -0.52
N TYR A 240 12.57 -8.88 -1.06
CA TYR A 240 13.42 -9.78 -0.28
C TYR A 240 14.79 -9.13 -0.03
N ILE A 241 15.26 -9.09 1.21
CA ILE A 241 16.52 -8.37 1.57
C ILE A 241 17.55 -9.23 2.31
N SER A 242 17.22 -10.49 2.63
CA SER A 242 18.18 -11.42 3.23
C SER A 242 19.25 -11.84 2.22
N GLU A 243 20.47 -12.09 2.71
CA GLU A 243 21.58 -12.58 1.89
C GLU A 243 21.45 -14.05 1.48
N TRP A 244 20.67 -14.82 2.24
CA TRP A 244 20.39 -16.23 1.96
C TRP A 244 19.01 -16.36 1.38
N ALA A 245 18.91 -17.06 0.24
CA ALA A 245 17.62 -17.29 -0.40
C ALA A 245 16.72 -18.19 0.46
N ASN A 246 15.49 -17.75 0.72
CA ASN A 246 14.52 -18.51 1.51
C ASN A 246 13.10 -17.99 1.23
N GLY A 247 12.13 -18.89 1.07
CA GLY A 247 10.70 -18.55 0.99
C GLY A 247 9.83 -19.39 1.90
N THR A 248 10.38 -19.94 2.98
CA THR A 248 9.61 -20.54 4.07
C THR A 248 8.98 -19.50 4.98
N VAL A 249 9.55 -18.28 5.03
CA VAL A 249 9.04 -17.17 5.82
C VAL A 249 8.20 -16.26 4.93
N LYS A 250 6.98 -15.96 5.36
CA LYS A 250 6.05 -15.13 4.61
C LYS A 250 6.36 -13.64 4.81
N PRO A 251 6.03 -12.78 3.84
CA PRO A 251 6.12 -11.33 4.05
C PRO A 251 5.18 -10.88 5.18
N GLY A 252 5.71 -10.08 6.11
CA GLY A 252 4.94 -9.52 7.24
C GLY A 252 4.80 -10.39 8.50
N ASP A 253 5.25 -11.66 8.49
CA ASP A 253 5.21 -12.52 9.69
C ASP A 253 6.22 -12.06 10.75
N GLU A 254 5.99 -12.35 12.05
CA GLU A 254 6.89 -11.98 13.16
C GLU A 254 8.28 -12.68 13.15
N GLY A 255 8.53 -13.58 12.20
CA GLY A 255 9.85 -14.13 11.85
C GLY A 255 10.41 -13.63 10.50
N GLY A 256 9.67 -12.73 9.85
CA GLY A 256 9.80 -12.15 8.52
C GLY A 256 10.95 -11.18 8.31
N ALA A 257 12.05 -11.30 9.06
CA ALA A 257 13.22 -10.42 9.03
C ALA A 257 13.97 -10.35 7.66
N CYS A 258 13.37 -10.92 6.62
CA CYS A 258 13.91 -11.03 5.27
C CYS A 258 13.09 -10.23 4.24
N TRP A 259 11.95 -9.65 4.63
CA TRP A 259 11.03 -8.95 3.72
C TRP A 259 10.86 -7.48 4.11
N LYS A 260 11.05 -6.60 3.13
CA LYS A 260 10.79 -5.16 3.21
C LYS A 260 9.46 -4.86 2.52
N LYS A 261 8.50 -4.30 3.24
CA LYS A 261 7.26 -3.79 2.65
C LYS A 261 7.56 -2.50 1.89
N LEU A 262 7.11 -2.42 0.65
CA LEU A 262 7.30 -1.26 -0.20
C LEU A 262 6.12 -0.29 -0.02
N ASP A 263 5.96 0.21 1.20
CA ASP A 263 4.91 1.16 1.58
C ASP A 263 5.54 2.37 2.27
N ARG A 264 5.00 3.56 2.04
CA ARG A 264 5.52 4.79 2.63
C ARG A 264 5.38 4.81 4.14
N ASN A 265 4.39 4.09 4.69
CA ASN A 265 4.13 4.02 6.12
C ASN A 265 4.94 2.89 6.76
N PHE A 266 5.40 3.13 7.97
CA PHE A 266 6.08 2.12 8.76
C PHE A 266 5.16 0.92 9.04
N ASP A 267 5.69 -0.29 8.85
CA ASP A 267 5.04 -1.55 9.15
C ASP A 267 5.95 -2.37 10.08
N ILE A 268 5.41 -2.83 11.21
CA ILE A 268 6.18 -3.55 12.24
C ILE A 268 6.65 -4.92 11.77
N GLY A 269 5.96 -5.54 10.81
CA GLY A 269 6.35 -6.80 10.17
C GLY A 269 7.33 -6.61 9.01
N SER A 270 7.69 -5.37 8.67
CA SER A 270 8.67 -5.04 7.65
C SER A 270 10.09 -4.94 8.21
N THR A 271 11.05 -5.25 7.36
CA THR A 271 12.48 -5.10 7.62
C THR A 271 13.03 -3.95 6.78
N TYR A 272 13.89 -3.12 7.37
CA TYR A 272 14.42 -1.92 6.73
C TYR A 272 15.95 -1.92 6.73
N GLU A 273 16.54 -1.36 5.69
CA GLU A 273 17.99 -1.21 5.49
C GLU A 273 18.43 0.23 5.78
N TYR A 274 19.72 0.42 6.01
CA TYR A 274 20.30 1.76 6.20
C TYR A 274 19.88 2.71 5.08
N GLY A 275 19.38 3.89 5.45
CA GLY A 275 18.94 4.92 4.52
C GLY A 275 17.47 4.86 4.12
N ASP A 276 16.77 3.75 4.41
CA ASP A 276 15.32 3.65 4.17
C ASP A 276 14.56 4.72 4.95
N ILE A 277 13.58 5.35 4.28
CA ILE A 277 12.74 6.40 4.88
C ILE A 277 11.28 5.91 4.91
N VAL A 278 10.63 6.07 6.06
CA VAL A 278 9.22 5.72 6.30
C VAL A 278 8.50 6.83 7.04
N ILE A 279 7.17 6.80 6.99
CA ILE A 279 6.27 7.69 7.74
C ILE A 279 5.71 6.93 8.94
N TYR A 280 5.81 7.55 10.11
CA TYR A 280 5.18 7.07 11.33
C TYR A 280 4.72 8.26 12.17
N ASN A 281 3.50 8.22 12.70
CA ASN A 281 2.93 9.31 13.53
C ASN A 281 3.06 10.73 12.92
N ASN A 282 2.94 10.86 11.60
CA ASN A 282 3.10 12.11 10.83
C ASN A 282 4.53 12.70 10.82
N TYR A 283 5.53 11.86 11.06
CA TYR A 283 6.94 12.21 10.93
C TYR A 283 7.63 11.26 9.94
N TYR A 284 8.61 11.79 9.22
CA TYR A 284 9.56 10.99 8.47
C TYR A 284 10.65 10.46 9.41
N TYR A 285 10.94 9.17 9.29
CA TYR A 285 12.02 8.49 9.99
C TYR A 285 12.94 7.83 8.99
N LYS A 286 14.24 8.04 9.16
CA LYS A 286 15.31 7.42 8.38
C LYS A 286 15.99 6.33 9.18
N MET A 287 16.11 5.14 8.60
CA MET A 287 16.86 4.04 9.19
C MET A 287 18.36 4.38 9.19
N ILE A 288 18.98 4.36 10.37
CA ILE A 288 20.41 4.64 10.57
C ILE A 288 21.18 3.42 11.09
N SER A 289 20.49 2.31 11.37
CA SER A 289 21.12 1.03 11.71
C SER A 289 21.80 0.44 10.47
N ASP A 290 23.06 0.02 10.62
CA ASP A 290 23.83 -0.71 9.61
C ASP A 290 23.45 -2.20 9.51
N LYS A 291 22.71 -2.69 10.51
CA LYS A 291 22.26 -4.07 10.60
C LYS A 291 20.82 -4.20 10.13
N ILE A 292 20.58 -5.24 9.33
CA ILE A 292 19.26 -5.69 8.91
C ILE A 292 18.58 -6.35 10.11
N TYR A 293 17.52 -5.73 10.64
CA TYR A 293 16.70 -6.28 11.69
C TYR A 293 15.22 -6.12 11.31
N SER A 294 14.39 -7.13 11.56
CA SER A 294 12.98 -6.84 11.84
C SER A 294 13.00 -5.92 13.05
N THR A 295 12.54 -4.68 12.92
CA THR A 295 12.67 -3.76 14.05
C THR A 295 11.89 -4.33 15.23
N GLY A 296 10.69 -4.89 15.00
CA GLY A 296 9.83 -5.40 16.08
C GLY A 296 9.45 -4.30 17.08
N HIS A 297 9.76 -3.05 16.75
CA HIS A 297 9.49 -1.84 17.50
C HIS A 297 9.33 -0.68 16.52
N THR A 298 8.61 0.34 16.96
CA THR A 298 8.29 1.52 16.18
C THR A 298 9.47 2.48 16.07
N PRO A 299 9.53 3.34 15.03
CA PRO A 299 10.65 4.26 14.83
C PRO A 299 10.89 5.28 15.96
N ASP A 300 9.85 5.61 16.73
CA ASP A 300 9.95 6.50 17.89
C ASP A 300 10.50 5.82 19.16
N TYR A 301 10.79 4.52 19.09
CA TYR A 301 11.35 3.77 20.21
C TYR A 301 12.84 4.11 20.43
N THR A 302 13.07 5.08 21.30
CA THR A 302 14.39 5.71 21.51
C THR A 302 15.49 4.81 22.07
N SER A 303 15.16 3.66 22.68
CA SER A 303 16.17 2.82 23.37
C SER A 303 17.14 2.13 22.41
N TYR A 304 16.71 1.78 21.19
CA TYR A 304 17.56 1.10 20.20
C TYR A 304 18.29 2.06 19.25
N LYS A 305 17.87 3.33 19.17
CA LYS A 305 18.49 4.38 18.33
C LYS A 305 18.72 3.94 16.86
N GLN A 306 17.79 3.18 16.31
CA GLN A 306 17.87 2.68 14.93
C GLN A 306 17.34 3.67 13.90
N TRP A 307 16.57 4.66 14.35
CA TRP A 307 15.89 5.62 13.50
C TRP A 307 16.26 7.05 13.85
N GLU A 308 16.41 7.87 12.81
CA GLU A 308 16.56 9.31 12.89
C GLU A 308 15.25 9.97 12.46
N CYS A 309 14.66 10.80 13.31
CA CYS A 309 13.48 11.59 12.96
C CYS A 309 13.91 12.80 12.12
N LEU A 310 13.47 12.86 10.86
CA LEU A 310 13.81 13.93 9.93
C LEU A 310 12.90 15.15 10.10
N GLY A 311 11.68 14.95 10.59
CA GLY A 311 10.71 16.02 10.82
C GLY A 311 9.30 15.64 10.39
N ARG A 312 8.36 16.59 10.49
CA ARG A 312 6.95 16.35 10.19
C ARG A 312 6.66 16.32 8.70
N ILE A 313 5.70 15.50 8.30
CA ILE A 313 5.24 15.39 6.90
C ILE A 313 4.53 16.65 6.39
N ASP A 314 4.03 17.52 7.29
CA ASP A 314 3.39 18.79 6.94
C ASP A 314 4.39 19.95 6.81
N ASN A 315 5.68 19.72 7.09
CA ASN A 315 6.72 20.71 6.89
C ASN A 315 7.30 20.59 5.48
N LYS A 316 7.05 21.61 4.65
CA LYS A 316 7.51 21.67 3.26
C LYS A 316 9.02 21.48 3.10
N ASP A 317 9.85 22.08 3.96
CA ASP A 317 11.31 21.95 3.85
C ASP A 317 11.78 20.50 4.12
N VAL A 318 11.09 19.81 5.04
CA VAL A 318 11.36 18.40 5.34
C VAL A 318 10.93 17.52 4.17
N VAL A 319 9.74 17.75 3.61
CA VAL A 319 9.24 17.03 2.43
C VAL A 319 10.17 17.20 1.23
N ASP A 320 10.57 18.45 0.95
CA ASP A 320 11.44 18.78 -0.17
C ASP A 320 12.84 18.15 0.00
N GLU A 321 13.33 17.98 1.24
CA GLU A 321 14.57 17.24 1.52
C GLU A 321 14.40 15.72 1.35
N VAL A 322 13.32 15.14 1.88
CA VAL A 322 13.05 13.70 1.77
C VAL A 322 12.90 13.28 0.31
N LYS A 323 12.21 14.08 -0.52
CA LYS A 323 12.05 13.82 -1.96
C LYS A 323 13.36 13.75 -2.75
N LYS A 324 14.47 14.25 -2.22
CA LYS A 324 15.81 14.11 -2.83
C LYS A 324 16.36 12.68 -2.65
N ASN A 325 15.82 11.91 -1.72
CA ASN A 325 16.22 10.53 -1.51
C ASN A 325 15.80 9.67 -2.70
N THR A 326 16.70 8.82 -3.17
CA THR A 326 16.44 7.92 -4.31
C THR A 326 16.90 6.51 -3.97
N TYR A 327 16.17 5.52 -4.47
CA TYR A 327 16.50 4.12 -4.26
C TYR A 327 17.22 3.56 -5.48
N THR A 328 18.43 3.04 -5.25
CA THR A 328 19.19 2.37 -6.30
C THR A 328 18.50 1.07 -6.67
N LYS A 329 18.33 0.84 -7.97
CA LYS A 329 17.82 -0.42 -8.49
C LYS A 329 18.89 -1.50 -8.41
N TYR A 330 18.53 -2.63 -7.80
CA TYR A 330 19.35 -3.84 -7.80
C TYR A 330 18.60 -4.98 -8.50
N PRO A 331 19.23 -5.65 -9.48
CA PRO A 331 18.64 -6.83 -10.10
C PRO A 331 18.70 -8.03 -9.14
N SER A 332 17.80 -9.00 -9.35
CA SER A 332 17.88 -10.30 -8.68
C SER A 332 19.22 -10.97 -8.98
N LYS A 333 19.80 -11.63 -7.97
CA LYS A 333 21.12 -12.24 -8.05
C LYS A 333 21.19 -13.39 -9.07
N THR A 334 20.12 -14.17 -9.20
CA THR A 334 20.15 -15.47 -9.89
C THR A 334 19.41 -15.47 -11.23
N MET A 335 18.43 -14.58 -11.43
CA MET A 335 17.46 -14.73 -12.53
C MET A 335 17.70 -13.81 -13.73
N LYS A 336 18.94 -13.77 -14.23
CA LYS A 336 19.31 -12.88 -15.35
C LYS A 336 18.63 -13.23 -16.69
N THR A 337 17.95 -14.36 -16.85
CA THR A 337 17.14 -14.75 -18.03
C THR A 337 16.02 -15.72 -17.64
N ASN A 338 14.76 -15.31 -17.77
CA ASN A 338 13.56 -16.07 -17.39
C ASN A 338 12.37 -15.68 -18.30
N ILE A 339 11.20 -16.30 -18.11
CA ILE A 339 9.96 -15.98 -18.85
C ILE A 339 9.64 -14.48 -18.84
N VAL A 340 9.64 -13.84 -17.67
CA VAL A 340 9.28 -12.42 -17.57
C VAL A 340 10.26 -11.57 -18.38
N LYS A 341 11.56 -11.89 -18.37
CA LYS A 341 12.54 -11.23 -19.23
C LYS A 341 12.34 -11.54 -20.72
N ASN A 342 11.98 -12.76 -21.08
CA ASN A 342 11.75 -13.15 -22.47
C ASN A 342 10.60 -12.38 -23.11
N TYR A 343 9.51 -12.17 -22.35
CA TYR A 343 8.27 -11.58 -22.90
C TYR A 343 8.04 -10.12 -22.48
N MET A 344 8.65 -9.66 -21.39
CA MET A 344 8.42 -8.35 -20.75
C MET A 344 9.72 -7.59 -20.39
N SER A 345 10.82 -7.76 -21.14
CA SER A 345 12.08 -7.03 -20.87
C SER A 345 12.11 -5.58 -21.35
N ASP A 346 11.23 -5.21 -22.27
CA ASP A 346 11.11 -3.84 -22.76
C ASP A 346 10.56 -2.94 -21.64
N ALA A 347 11.18 -1.77 -21.44
CA ALA A 347 10.84 -0.83 -20.38
C ALA A 347 9.37 -0.38 -20.43
N LYS A 348 8.71 -0.46 -21.59
CA LYS A 348 7.27 -0.18 -21.72
C LYS A 348 6.38 -1.09 -20.86
N TYR A 349 6.87 -2.26 -20.45
CA TYR A 349 6.12 -3.20 -19.62
C TYR A 349 6.35 -2.99 -18.11
N ASN A 350 7.22 -2.06 -17.70
CA ASN A 350 7.52 -1.87 -16.28
C ASN A 350 6.29 -1.42 -15.49
N SER A 351 5.51 -0.47 -16.02
CA SER A 351 4.25 -0.02 -15.40
C SER A 351 3.27 -1.19 -15.25
N THR A 352 3.17 -2.04 -16.27
CA THR A 352 2.39 -3.27 -16.22
C THR A 352 2.86 -4.20 -15.11
N LEU A 353 4.17 -4.40 -14.92
CA LEU A 353 4.69 -5.28 -13.86
C LEU A 353 4.41 -4.72 -12.46
N GLN A 354 4.44 -3.38 -12.32
CA GLN A 354 4.16 -2.65 -11.07
C GLN A 354 2.68 -2.66 -10.67
N ASP A 355 1.78 -2.67 -11.63
CA ASP A 355 0.33 -2.66 -11.38
C ASP A 355 -0.18 -4.06 -10.98
N SER A 356 -0.65 -4.27 -9.76
CA SER A 356 -1.17 -5.58 -9.33
C SER A 356 -2.48 -5.99 -10.03
N LYS A 357 -3.25 -5.07 -10.60
CA LYS A 357 -4.53 -5.33 -11.29
C LYS A 357 -4.41 -5.49 -12.79
N LYS A 358 -3.27 -5.09 -13.37
CA LYS A 358 -2.95 -5.17 -14.80
C LYS A 358 -4.04 -4.49 -15.65
N ASP A 359 -4.47 -3.29 -15.29
CA ASP A 359 -5.67 -2.65 -15.81
C ASP A 359 -5.65 -2.43 -17.33
N ASP A 360 -4.47 -2.31 -17.94
CA ASP A 360 -4.28 -2.20 -19.39
C ASP A 360 -4.58 -3.49 -20.18
N TYR A 361 -4.83 -4.62 -19.51
CA TYR A 361 -5.03 -5.92 -20.15
C TYR A 361 -6.44 -6.46 -19.93
N ASP A 362 -7.01 -7.04 -20.98
CA ASP A 362 -8.31 -7.69 -20.93
C ASP A 362 -8.27 -8.97 -20.08
N GLU A 363 -9.33 -9.20 -19.32
CA GLU A 363 -9.56 -10.52 -18.72
C GLU A 363 -9.82 -11.59 -19.78
N TYR A 364 -9.45 -12.84 -19.47
CA TYR A 364 -9.75 -13.98 -20.33
C TYR A 364 -11.25 -14.14 -20.59
N SER A 365 -11.62 -14.39 -21.84
CA SER A 365 -12.97 -14.76 -22.26
C SER A 365 -12.91 -15.93 -23.24
N SER A 366 -13.70 -16.98 -22.98
CA SER A 366 -13.79 -18.17 -23.84
C SER A 366 -14.33 -17.88 -25.25
N ASP A 367 -15.06 -16.77 -25.40
CA ASP A 367 -15.74 -16.41 -26.65
C ASP A 367 -14.88 -15.53 -27.56
N LYS A 368 -13.72 -15.06 -27.06
CA LYS A 368 -12.82 -14.15 -27.78
C LYS A 368 -11.77 -14.93 -28.58
N TYR A 369 -11.48 -14.44 -29.78
CA TYR A 369 -10.35 -14.93 -30.57
C TYR A 369 -9.07 -14.21 -30.15
N TYR A 370 -8.03 -14.98 -29.80
CA TYR A 370 -6.71 -14.45 -29.46
C TYR A 370 -5.68 -14.85 -30.52
N LYS A 371 -4.93 -13.85 -31.00
CA LYS A 371 -3.80 -14.05 -31.92
C LYS A 371 -2.54 -14.42 -31.14
N LYS A 372 -1.61 -15.11 -31.79
CA LYS A 372 -0.27 -15.29 -31.22
C LYS A 372 0.35 -13.92 -30.90
N GLY A 373 0.98 -13.81 -29.74
CA GLY A 373 1.55 -12.56 -29.25
C GLY A 373 0.61 -11.74 -28.35
N SER A 374 -0.64 -12.15 -28.20
CA SER A 374 -1.61 -11.45 -27.35
C SER A 374 -1.31 -11.72 -25.87
N PHE A 375 -1.58 -10.72 -25.03
CA PHE A 375 -1.58 -10.86 -23.58
C PHE A 375 -3.00 -10.74 -23.04
N ILE A 376 -3.25 -11.43 -21.95
CA ILE A 376 -4.48 -11.36 -21.16
C ILE A 376 -4.11 -11.32 -19.68
N LYS A 377 -5.04 -10.87 -18.84
CA LYS A 377 -4.94 -11.00 -17.40
C LYS A 377 -5.92 -12.03 -16.84
N MET A 378 -5.54 -12.64 -15.72
CA MET A 378 -6.40 -13.52 -14.94
C MET A 378 -6.12 -13.35 -13.46
N LYS A 379 -7.15 -13.46 -12.62
CA LYS A 379 -6.96 -13.43 -11.17
C LYS A 379 -6.01 -14.55 -10.73
N SER A 380 -5.08 -14.21 -9.84
CA SER A 380 -4.23 -15.21 -9.21
C SER A 380 -5.06 -16.13 -8.33
N LEU A 381 -4.64 -17.38 -8.26
CA LEU A 381 -5.22 -18.37 -7.35
C LEU A 381 -4.55 -18.33 -5.97
N ASN A 382 -3.43 -17.62 -5.83
CA ASN A 382 -2.72 -17.48 -4.56
C ASN A 382 -3.10 -16.20 -3.82
N ASP A 383 -3.56 -15.17 -4.54
CA ASP A 383 -3.97 -13.87 -3.97
C ASP A 383 -5.05 -13.24 -4.88
N GLU A 384 -6.30 -13.17 -4.42
CA GLU A 384 -7.43 -12.67 -5.22
C GLU A 384 -7.30 -11.20 -5.61
N ASP A 385 -6.45 -10.46 -4.91
CA ASP A 385 -6.17 -9.06 -5.20
C ASP A 385 -5.09 -8.86 -6.27
N PHE A 386 -4.54 -9.94 -6.81
CA PHE A 386 -3.54 -9.89 -7.87
C PHE A 386 -4.03 -10.48 -9.19
N TYR A 387 -3.64 -9.84 -10.29
CA TYR A 387 -3.82 -10.35 -11.64
C TYR A 387 -2.48 -10.78 -12.24
N GLU A 388 -2.48 -12.01 -12.75
CA GLU A 388 -1.38 -12.64 -13.47
C GLU A 388 -1.54 -12.42 -14.97
N LEU A 389 -0.42 -12.32 -15.68
CA LEU A 389 -0.43 -12.19 -17.13
C LEU A 389 -0.17 -13.53 -17.81
N TRP A 390 -0.84 -13.71 -18.93
CA TRP A 390 -0.67 -14.88 -19.79
C TRP A 390 -0.43 -14.44 -21.23
N TYR A 391 0.54 -15.06 -21.87
CA TYR A 391 0.98 -14.79 -23.24
C TYR A 391 0.55 -15.91 -24.19
N ALA A 392 -0.09 -15.56 -25.30
CA ALA A 392 -0.49 -16.50 -26.34
C ALA A 392 0.72 -16.88 -27.22
N CYS A 393 1.22 -18.10 -27.10
CA CYS A 393 2.37 -18.55 -27.90
C CYS A 393 1.98 -19.19 -29.26
N ILE A 394 0.69 -19.46 -29.46
CA ILE A 394 0.10 -20.01 -30.68
C ILE A 394 -1.12 -19.19 -31.11
N GLU A 395 -1.59 -19.42 -32.34
CA GLU A 395 -2.87 -18.89 -32.81
C GLU A 395 -4.04 -19.65 -32.16
N LYS A 396 -5.09 -18.92 -31.78
CA LYS A 396 -6.29 -19.47 -31.14
C LYS A 396 -5.94 -20.44 -29.99
N PRO A 397 -5.24 -19.96 -28.96
CA PRO A 397 -4.95 -20.78 -27.79
C PRO A 397 -6.24 -21.21 -27.08
N GLY A 398 -6.17 -22.31 -26.36
CA GLY A 398 -7.28 -22.88 -25.59
C GLY A 398 -7.59 -22.10 -24.31
N VAL A 399 -8.02 -22.82 -23.27
CA VAL A 399 -8.27 -22.23 -21.94
C VAL A 399 -6.95 -22.09 -21.18
N PRO A 400 -6.56 -20.90 -20.69
CA PRO A 400 -5.37 -20.74 -19.87
C PRO A 400 -5.41 -21.61 -18.61
N GLY A 401 -4.24 -21.93 -18.06
CA GLY A 401 -4.14 -22.85 -16.94
C GLY A 401 -4.17 -24.34 -17.33
N VAL A 402 -4.05 -24.64 -18.62
CA VAL A 402 -3.87 -25.99 -19.16
C VAL A 402 -2.58 -26.03 -19.97
N ILE A 403 -1.68 -26.97 -19.70
CA ILE A 403 -0.35 -27.02 -20.35
C ILE A 403 -0.41 -27.11 -21.89
N SER A 404 -1.46 -27.71 -22.45
CA SER A 404 -1.68 -27.85 -23.89
C SER A 404 -2.43 -26.68 -24.53
N SER A 405 -2.80 -25.67 -23.75
CA SER A 405 -3.62 -24.55 -24.24
C SER A 405 -2.85 -23.58 -25.13
N GLY A 406 -1.52 -23.54 -25.03
CA GLY A 406 -0.72 -22.54 -25.73
C GLY A 406 -0.67 -21.18 -25.02
N TRP A 407 -1.06 -21.12 -23.75
CA TRP A 407 -0.86 -19.97 -22.89
C TRP A 407 0.38 -20.17 -22.00
N ILE A 408 1.29 -19.19 -22.05
CA ILE A 408 2.46 -19.12 -21.17
C ILE A 408 2.12 -18.16 -20.04
N ARG A 409 2.20 -18.62 -18.79
CA ARG A 409 2.07 -17.74 -17.63
C ARG A 409 3.35 -16.90 -17.50
N VAL A 410 3.21 -15.58 -17.46
CA VAL A 410 4.34 -14.64 -17.42
C VAL A 410 4.85 -14.52 -15.99
N GLU A 411 5.57 -15.55 -15.53
CA GLU A 411 6.23 -15.59 -14.24
C GLU A 411 7.53 -16.39 -14.30
N ASN A 412 8.45 -16.17 -13.36
CA ASN A 412 9.76 -16.81 -13.40
C ASN A 412 9.75 -18.24 -12.86
N ASN A 413 8.80 -18.54 -11.99
CA ASN A 413 8.68 -19.85 -11.40
C ASN A 413 8.01 -20.82 -12.35
N TYR A 414 8.40 -22.07 -12.26
CA TYR A 414 7.70 -23.14 -12.92
C TYR A 414 6.26 -23.27 -12.39
N ASP A 415 5.30 -23.39 -13.31
CA ASP A 415 3.88 -23.69 -13.05
C ASP A 415 3.44 -24.82 -13.98
N GLN A 416 2.87 -25.84 -13.36
CA GLN A 416 2.42 -27.02 -14.08
C GLN A 416 1.25 -26.82 -15.05
N ARG A 417 0.67 -25.63 -15.03
CA ARG A 417 -0.49 -25.23 -15.82
C ARG A 417 -0.11 -24.27 -16.95
N SER A 418 1.17 -23.97 -17.11
CA SER A 418 1.72 -23.13 -18.18
C SER A 418 2.27 -23.98 -19.32
N THR A 419 2.06 -23.53 -20.56
CA THR A 419 2.86 -23.98 -21.71
C THR A 419 4.27 -23.38 -21.63
N TYR A 420 5.26 -24.03 -22.24
CA TYR A 420 6.62 -23.50 -22.40
C TYR A 420 7.14 -23.68 -23.82
N LEU A 421 7.87 -22.71 -24.35
CA LEU A 421 8.58 -22.84 -25.62
C LEU A 421 10.04 -23.25 -25.39
N GLN A 422 10.66 -23.80 -26.42
CA GLN A 422 12.09 -24.09 -26.41
C GLN A 422 12.89 -22.83 -26.05
N ASN A 423 13.86 -23.00 -25.15
CA ASN A 423 14.71 -21.97 -24.53
C ASN A 423 14.03 -21.08 -23.48
N ASP A 424 12.76 -21.29 -23.16
CA ASP A 424 12.18 -20.67 -21.97
C ASP A 424 12.90 -21.16 -20.72
N ILE A 425 13.18 -20.24 -19.80
CA ILE A 425 13.88 -20.52 -18.54
C ILE A 425 12.93 -20.23 -17.38
N VAL A 426 12.81 -21.20 -16.49
CA VAL A 426 12.03 -21.11 -15.25
C VAL A 426 12.83 -21.60 -14.07
N TYR A 427 12.47 -21.16 -12.87
CA TYR A 427 13.02 -21.70 -11.64
C TYR A 427 12.17 -22.87 -11.12
N SER A 428 12.83 -23.97 -10.76
CA SER A 428 12.19 -25.14 -10.16
C SER A 428 12.63 -25.34 -8.72
N ILE A 429 11.65 -25.37 -7.81
CA ILE A 429 11.86 -25.70 -6.39
C ILE A 429 12.31 -27.15 -6.24
N ALA A 430 11.69 -28.08 -6.99
CA ALA A 430 11.99 -29.51 -6.89
C ALA A 430 13.45 -29.83 -7.22
N LYS A 431 14.09 -29.03 -8.10
CA LYS A 431 15.51 -29.14 -8.44
C LYS A 431 16.40 -28.09 -7.77
N GLN A 432 15.81 -27.09 -7.11
CA GLN A 432 16.48 -25.90 -6.59
C GLN A 432 17.38 -25.24 -7.64
N ALA A 433 16.94 -25.20 -8.89
CA ALA A 433 17.74 -24.75 -10.02
C ALA A 433 16.89 -24.07 -11.09
N ALA A 434 17.55 -23.20 -11.87
CA ALA A 434 17.01 -22.70 -13.13
C ALA A 434 17.04 -23.82 -14.17
N LEU A 435 15.91 -24.02 -14.86
CA LEU A 435 15.71 -25.04 -15.87
C LEU A 435 15.35 -24.36 -17.18
N LYS A 436 15.96 -24.82 -18.28
CA LYS A 436 15.70 -24.37 -19.64
C LYS A 436 14.93 -25.45 -20.39
N ALA A 437 13.85 -25.08 -21.06
CA ALA A 437 13.10 -26.00 -21.90
C ALA A 437 13.91 -26.34 -23.15
N ASN A 438 14.09 -27.64 -23.43
CA ASN A 438 14.88 -28.10 -24.57
C ASN A 438 14.04 -28.24 -25.85
N VAL A 439 12.73 -28.30 -25.69
CA VAL A 439 11.72 -28.45 -26.74
C VAL A 439 10.51 -27.57 -26.40
N ASN A 440 9.58 -27.39 -27.33
CA ASN A 440 8.28 -26.81 -26.99
C ASN A 440 7.47 -27.83 -26.18
N ILE A 441 6.95 -27.42 -25.03
CA ILE A 441 6.24 -28.27 -24.06
C ILE A 441 4.77 -27.88 -24.05
N PHE A 442 3.96 -28.66 -24.75
CA PHE A 442 2.49 -28.54 -24.79
C PHE A 442 1.78 -29.72 -24.09
N GLN A 443 2.53 -30.59 -23.44
CA GLN A 443 1.99 -31.81 -22.82
C GLN A 443 2.96 -32.32 -21.76
N THR A 444 2.50 -33.28 -20.96
CA THR A 444 3.34 -34.00 -20.01
C THR A 444 3.31 -35.49 -20.20
N SER A 445 4.40 -36.15 -19.81
CA SER A 445 4.47 -37.61 -19.77
C SER A 445 3.85 -38.21 -18.49
N GLY A 446 3.32 -37.39 -17.57
CA GLY A 446 2.71 -37.81 -16.31
C GLY A 446 2.44 -36.63 -15.38
N SER A 447 2.72 -36.77 -14.07
CA SER A 447 2.79 -35.61 -13.18
C SER A 447 4.00 -34.76 -13.56
N LEU A 448 3.81 -33.45 -13.66
CA LEU A 448 4.85 -32.50 -14.08
C LEU A 448 6.10 -32.57 -13.19
N ASP A 449 5.92 -32.88 -11.92
CA ASP A 449 7.02 -33.09 -10.97
C ASP A 449 7.95 -34.22 -11.40
N ASN A 450 7.43 -35.29 -12.02
CA ASN A 450 8.25 -36.38 -12.56
C ASN A 450 8.99 -35.96 -13.83
N ASP A 451 8.40 -35.10 -14.67
CA ASP A 451 9.05 -34.63 -15.91
C ASP A 451 10.23 -33.68 -15.61
N ILE A 452 10.09 -32.84 -14.57
CA ILE A 452 11.20 -32.05 -14.02
C ILE A 452 12.21 -32.94 -13.32
N TYR A 453 11.75 -33.90 -12.50
CA TYR A 453 12.64 -34.79 -11.75
C TYR A 453 13.53 -35.61 -12.70
N ASN A 454 12.96 -36.11 -13.78
CA ASN A 454 13.66 -36.91 -14.79
C ASN A 454 14.29 -36.08 -15.92
N MET A 455 14.12 -34.75 -15.90
CA MET A 455 14.68 -33.83 -16.91
C MET A 455 14.30 -34.20 -18.35
N HIS A 456 13.11 -34.75 -18.58
CA HIS A 456 12.67 -35.23 -19.90
C HIS A 456 12.62 -34.12 -20.96
N TYR A 457 12.23 -32.91 -20.55
CA TYR A 457 12.08 -31.75 -21.43
C TYR A 457 12.93 -30.55 -21.01
N TRP A 458 13.79 -30.73 -20.00
CA TRP A 458 14.43 -29.64 -19.28
C TRP A 458 15.94 -29.89 -19.13
N ASP A 459 16.76 -28.89 -19.42
CA ASP A 459 18.17 -28.85 -19.04
C ASP A 459 18.38 -27.94 -17.84
N ALA A 460 19.31 -28.30 -16.94
CA ALA A 460 19.74 -27.41 -15.88
C ALA A 460 20.58 -26.27 -16.48
N VAL A 461 20.31 -25.05 -16.06
CA VAL A 461 21.10 -23.87 -16.39
C VAL A 461 22.13 -23.69 -15.27
N TYR A 462 23.41 -23.82 -15.63
CA TYR A 462 24.54 -23.64 -14.72
C TYR A 462 25.08 -22.20 -14.75
#